data_AF-A0A3F2ZDK0-F1
#
_entry.id   AF-A0A3F2ZDK0-F1
#
_cell.length_a   1.000
_cell.length_b   1.000
_cell.length_c   1.000
_cell.angle_alpha   90.00
_cell.angle_beta   90.00
_cell.angle_gamma   90.00
#
_symmetry.space_group_name_H-M   'P 1'
#
loop_
_entity.id
_entity.type
_entity.pdbx_description
1 polymer ?
#
loop_
_entity_poly.entity_id
_entity_poly.type
_entity_poly.pdbx_seq_one_letter_code
_entity_poly.pdbx_strand_id
1 'polypeptide(L)'
;MNFYFEPRIRDIYDVIYPFYILSKILGFTTRPLRPQKNQREFLKHFIPNLFYYFLLISIESYLISKFIIAYNVHTNVPDTPIGSFSNRIIMPMSIISYFVMQGVTFCLQKHIQKFVPKIAKTDELMEAINIHQNYQFHFKFIFFYVIAIILQALAVSMASFLLQNYHGIYFNIETIICSTLVASISNTTFVSHMLLTTIAIYIRFKALNRFVKHTFISHVKIRGEIGNDFASNIINGVHEEIRLIRKVSTIYDRLSGITSHMNVCFSFQIMMNMISWFIYTIYGTFNFYRLILINFKGYELLGYANMMWIVYHAMYLSAVVIFSSLIKAEGKKTSILLHQAINLEWNSKIVREMRIFSQQLGHRQPIVTCGLFPFDWSLFYSSIGLCVTYLTIMIQLDSSYSNPQLNVTLPAT
;
A
#
# COMPACT_ATOMS: atom_id res chain seq x y z
N MET A 1 -11.06 -37.57 11.47
CA MET A 1 -11.86 -36.37 11.83
C MET A 1 -11.34 -35.21 10.99
N ASN A 2 -11.82 -35.09 9.74
CA ASN A 2 -11.38 -34.07 8.79
C ASN A 2 -12.16 -32.77 9.02
N PHE A 3 -11.59 -31.84 9.79
CA PHE A 3 -12.08 -30.46 9.84
C PHE A 3 -11.48 -29.66 8.68
N TYR A 4 -11.99 -29.88 7.47
CA TYR A 4 -11.87 -28.92 6.38
C TYR A 4 -13.21 -28.19 6.24
N PHE A 5 -13.42 -27.18 7.07
CA PHE A 5 -14.32 -26.09 6.69
C PHE A 5 -13.58 -25.29 5.61
N GLU A 6 -13.69 -25.70 4.34
CA GLU A 6 -13.43 -24.74 3.26
C GLU A 6 -14.60 -23.75 3.26
N PRO A 7 -14.40 -22.48 3.68
CA PRO A 7 -15.45 -21.49 3.51
C PRO A 7 -15.77 -21.41 2.02
N ARG A 8 -17.04 -21.56 1.66
CA ARG A 8 -17.50 -21.47 0.28
C ARG A 8 -17.44 -20.00 -0.14
N ILE A 9 -16.27 -19.56 -0.58
CA ILE A 9 -15.99 -18.19 -1.04
C ILE A 9 -16.72 -17.96 -2.36
N ARG A 10 -17.73 -17.10 -2.35
CA ARG A 10 -18.58 -16.84 -3.54
C ARG A 10 -18.35 -15.48 -4.15
N ASP A 11 -18.00 -14.50 -3.32
CA ASP A 11 -17.87 -13.11 -3.73
C ASP A 11 -16.59 -12.45 -3.19
N ILE A 12 -16.34 -11.23 -3.65
CA ILE A 12 -15.21 -10.43 -3.16
C ILE A 12 -15.37 -10.00 -1.69
N TYR A 13 -16.58 -9.98 -1.14
CA TYR A 13 -16.80 -9.61 0.26
C TYR A 13 -16.23 -10.71 1.18
N ASP A 14 -16.41 -11.98 0.82
CA ASP A 14 -15.84 -13.13 1.52
C ASP A 14 -14.29 -13.09 1.48
N VAL A 15 -13.73 -12.67 0.34
CA VAL A 15 -12.28 -12.52 0.13
C VAL A 15 -11.66 -11.50 1.09
N ILE A 16 -12.32 -10.35 1.27
CA ILE A 16 -11.80 -9.23 2.07
C ILE A 16 -12.10 -9.41 3.57
N TYR A 17 -13.03 -10.29 3.92
CA TYR A 17 -13.54 -10.44 5.29
C TYR A 17 -12.47 -10.63 6.38
N PRO A 18 -11.42 -11.48 6.22
CA PRO A 18 -10.38 -11.64 7.24
C PRO A 18 -9.65 -10.33 7.54
N PHE A 19 -9.32 -9.57 6.50
CA PHE A 19 -8.65 -8.27 6.64
C PHE A 19 -9.60 -7.20 7.20
N TYR A 20 -10.88 -7.25 6.84
CA TYR A 20 -11.90 -6.37 7.41
C TYR A 20 -12.05 -6.56 8.92
N ILE A 21 -12.00 -7.80 9.43
CA ILE A 21 -12.04 -8.05 10.88
C ILE A 21 -10.86 -7.38 11.57
N LEU A 22 -9.63 -7.59 11.06
CA LEU A 22 -8.42 -6.97 11.62
C LEU A 22 -8.53 -5.44 11.61
N SER A 23 -8.92 -4.87 10.48
CA SER A 23 -9.14 -3.43 10.32
C SER A 23 -10.21 -2.88 11.27
N LYS A 24 -11.26 -3.65 11.56
CA LYS A 24 -12.34 -3.25 12.47
C LYS A 24 -11.87 -3.23 13.93
N ILE A 25 -11.10 -4.24 14.35
CA ILE A 25 -10.53 -4.32 15.71
C ILE A 25 -9.60 -3.13 15.97
N LEU A 26 -8.88 -2.66 14.95
CA LEU A 26 -7.96 -1.53 15.03
C LEU A 26 -8.63 -0.17 14.78
N GLY A 27 -9.96 -0.11 14.67
CA GLY A 27 -10.69 1.15 14.50
C GLY A 27 -10.66 1.78 13.09
N PHE A 28 -9.97 1.18 12.12
CA PHE A 28 -9.91 1.70 10.75
C PHE A 28 -11.23 1.54 9.96
N THR A 29 -12.12 0.65 10.41
CA THR A 29 -13.44 0.43 9.78
C THR A 29 -14.61 0.50 10.75
N THR A 30 -15.18 1.69 10.94
CA THR A 30 -16.46 1.93 11.64
C THR A 30 -17.76 1.61 10.84
N ARG A 31 -17.67 1.18 9.58
CA ARG A 31 -18.83 0.98 8.68
C ARG A 31 -18.91 -0.49 8.27
N PRO A 32 -20.13 -1.04 8.14
CA PRO A 32 -20.32 -2.44 7.75
C PRO A 32 -19.73 -2.71 6.37
N LEU A 33 -19.10 -3.88 6.17
CA LEU A 33 -18.49 -4.28 4.90
C LEU A 33 -19.51 -4.29 3.74
N ARG A 34 -20.72 -4.79 3.99
CA ARG A 34 -21.81 -4.79 3.00
C ARG A 34 -22.64 -3.50 3.13
N PRO A 35 -22.99 -2.85 2.00
CA PRO A 35 -23.85 -1.69 2.02
C PRO A 35 -25.24 -2.07 2.55
N GLN A 36 -25.74 -1.29 3.51
CA GLN A 36 -27.04 -1.51 4.13
C GLN A 36 -28.17 -0.99 3.23
N LYS A 37 -29.26 -1.75 3.11
CA LYS A 37 -30.41 -1.40 2.26
C LYS A 37 -31.25 -0.26 2.84
N ASN A 38 -31.35 -0.16 4.17
CA ASN A 38 -32.21 0.80 4.87
C ASN A 38 -31.41 1.78 5.74
N GLN A 39 -31.86 3.05 5.81
CA GLN A 39 -31.23 4.07 6.67
C GLN A 39 -31.26 3.72 8.16
N ARG A 40 -32.33 3.04 8.62
CA ARG A 40 -32.47 2.61 10.03
C ARG A 40 -31.45 1.55 10.42
N GLU A 41 -31.20 0.57 9.55
CA GLU A 41 -30.16 -0.45 9.74
C GLU A 41 -28.76 0.17 9.69
N PHE A 42 -28.55 1.17 8.84
CA PHE A 42 -27.30 1.94 8.83
C PHE A 42 -27.06 2.65 10.18
N LEU A 43 -28.04 3.40 10.69
CA LEU A 43 -27.93 4.12 11.97
C LEU A 43 -27.69 3.18 13.15
N LYS A 44 -28.38 2.03 13.17
CA LYS A 44 -28.23 1.00 14.21
C LYS A 44 -26.80 0.49 14.33
N HIS A 45 -26.07 0.37 13.22
CA HIS A 45 -24.67 -0.05 13.23
C HIS A 45 -23.68 1.11 13.34
N PHE A 46 -24.03 2.29 12.83
CA PHE A 46 -23.14 3.44 12.81
C PHE A 46 -22.91 4.02 14.21
N ILE A 47 -23.95 4.19 15.03
CA ILE A 47 -23.82 4.80 16.37
C ILE A 47 -22.92 3.98 17.31
N PRO A 48 -23.10 2.64 17.44
CA PRO A 48 -22.20 1.83 18.26
C PRO A 48 -20.76 1.81 17.73
N ASN A 49 -20.57 1.78 16.41
CA ASN A 49 -19.23 1.82 15.82
C ASN A 49 -18.55 3.19 16.01
N LEU A 50 -19.31 4.28 16.04
CA LEU A 50 -18.80 5.61 16.36
C LEU A 50 -18.35 5.69 17.82
N PHE A 51 -19.16 5.19 18.75
CA PHE A 51 -18.78 5.10 20.16
C PHE A 51 -17.53 4.23 20.35
N TYR A 52 -17.48 3.07 19.69
CA TYR A 52 -16.31 2.19 19.70
C TYR A 52 -15.05 2.90 19.17
N TYR A 53 -15.17 3.67 18.09
CA TYR A 53 -14.06 4.45 17.55
C TYR A 53 -13.55 5.52 18.53
N PHE A 54 -14.44 6.28 19.17
CA PHE A 54 -14.05 7.25 20.19
C PHE A 54 -13.40 6.58 21.41
N LEU A 55 -13.92 5.44 21.85
CA LEU A 55 -13.33 4.66 22.93
C LEU A 55 -11.91 4.21 22.56
N LEU A 56 -11.72 3.70 21.35
CA LEU A 56 -10.44 3.21 20.85
C LEU A 56 -9.40 4.33 20.76
N ILE A 57 -9.75 5.49 20.18
CA ILE A 57 -8.88 6.68 20.15
C ILE A 57 -8.52 7.15 21.57
N SER A 58 -9.47 7.13 22.49
CA SER A 58 -9.24 7.58 23.88
C SER A 58 -8.25 6.66 24.59
N ILE A 59 -8.40 5.35 24.40
CA ILE A 59 -7.47 4.34 24.93
C ILE A 59 -6.08 4.53 24.30
N GLU A 60 -5.98 4.66 22.98
CA GLU A 60 -4.70 4.86 22.30
C GLU A 60 -4.01 6.15 22.73
N SER A 61 -4.75 7.25 22.88
CA SER A 61 -4.22 8.53 23.35
C SER A 61 -3.68 8.44 24.78
N TYR A 62 -4.41 7.74 25.66
CA TYR A 62 -3.97 7.48 27.03
C TYR A 62 -2.68 6.64 27.06
N LEU A 63 -2.64 5.56 26.27
CA LEU A 63 -1.48 4.67 26.23
C LEU A 63 -0.24 5.33 25.60
N ILE A 64 -0.41 6.13 24.54
CA ILE A 64 0.68 6.94 23.96
C ILE A 64 1.22 7.92 25.00
N SER A 65 0.34 8.57 25.78
CA SER A 65 0.76 9.50 26.84
C SER A 65 1.61 8.78 27.91
N LYS A 66 1.21 7.56 28.30
CA LYS A 66 2.00 6.72 29.21
C LYS A 66 3.34 6.32 28.60
N PHE A 67 3.38 5.98 27.31
CA PHE A 67 4.62 5.68 26.60
C PHE A 67 5.58 6.87 26.58
N ILE A 68 5.10 8.09 26.29
CA ILE A 68 5.92 9.31 26.30
C ILE A 68 6.53 9.54 27.68
N ILE A 69 5.74 9.41 28.74
CA ILE A 69 6.20 9.59 30.12
C ILE A 69 7.27 8.54 30.45
N ALA A 70 7.01 7.27 30.15
CA ALA A 70 7.95 6.18 30.42
C ALA A 70 9.26 6.36 29.63
N TYR A 71 9.16 6.74 28.34
CA TYR A 71 10.30 7.02 27.48
C TYR A 71 11.16 8.13 28.08
N ASN A 72 10.59 9.30 28.38
CA ASN A 72 11.31 10.44 28.94
C ASN A 72 12.01 10.13 30.29
N VAL A 73 11.44 9.24 31.11
CA VAL A 73 12.05 8.83 32.39
C VAL A 73 13.27 7.94 32.18
N HIS A 74 13.25 7.08 31.16
CA HIS A 74 14.29 6.05 30.95
C HIS A 74 15.37 6.46 29.94
N THR A 75 15.15 7.49 29.11
CA THR A 75 16.07 7.94 28.06
C THR A 75 16.77 9.26 28.38
N ASN A 76 17.05 9.56 29.65
CA ASN A 76 17.99 10.61 30.07
C ASN A 76 19.46 10.26 29.69
N VAL A 77 19.68 9.86 28.44
CA VAL A 77 20.99 9.63 27.83
C VAL A 77 21.49 10.99 27.32
N PRO A 78 22.78 11.32 27.47
CA PRO A 78 23.35 12.54 26.89
C PRO A 78 23.26 12.51 25.35
N ASP A 79 22.21 13.12 24.82
CA ASP A 79 22.01 13.36 23.39
C ASP A 79 22.86 14.54 22.92
N THR A 80 23.32 14.52 21.67
CA THR A 80 23.90 15.72 21.05
C THR A 80 22.81 16.79 20.86
N PRO A 81 23.17 18.07 20.68
CA PRO A 81 22.20 19.11 20.33
C PRO A 81 21.36 18.74 19.09
N ILE A 82 21.98 18.05 18.12
CA ILE A 82 21.31 17.56 16.90
C ILE A 82 20.39 16.36 17.20
N GLY A 83 20.84 15.42 18.03
CA GLY A 83 20.06 14.25 18.45
C GLY A 83 18.80 14.64 19.23
N SER A 84 18.96 15.51 20.23
CA SER A 84 17.86 16.02 21.05
C SER A 84 16.87 16.88 20.26
N PHE A 85 17.35 17.73 19.36
CA PHE A 85 16.48 18.49 18.44
C PHE A 85 15.68 17.56 17.52
N SER A 86 16.32 16.55 16.95
CA SER A 86 15.66 15.59 16.06
C SER A 86 14.63 14.74 16.78
N ASN A 87 14.92 14.24 18.00
CA ASN A 87 13.97 13.48 18.82
C ASN A 87 12.73 14.31 19.18
N ARG A 88 12.90 15.61 19.46
CA ARG A 88 11.79 16.55 19.71
C ARG A 88 10.89 16.78 18.49
N ILE A 89 11.37 16.51 17.28
CA ILE A 89 10.58 16.63 16.04
C ILE A 89 9.96 15.28 15.65
N ILE A 90 10.73 14.19 15.71
CA ILE A 90 10.33 12.88 15.18
C ILE A 90 9.18 12.28 15.99
N MET A 91 9.25 12.31 17.32
CA MET A 91 8.23 11.67 18.16
C MET A 91 6.85 12.34 18.01
N PRO A 92 6.72 13.68 18.10
CA PRO A 92 5.44 14.34 17.83
C PRO A 92 4.97 14.15 16.38
N MET A 93 5.85 14.21 15.38
CA MET A 93 5.47 14.01 13.98
C MET A 93 4.90 12.62 13.72
N SER A 94 5.49 11.57 14.31
CA SER A 94 4.98 10.20 14.20
C SER A 94 3.60 10.04 14.83
N ILE A 95 3.37 10.66 15.99
CA ILE A 95 2.07 10.64 16.69
C ILE A 95 1.02 11.41 15.89
N ILE A 96 1.36 12.61 15.40
CA ILE A 96 0.46 13.42 14.57
C ILE A 96 0.11 12.65 13.29
N SER A 97 1.10 12.04 12.62
CA SER A 97 0.89 11.24 11.42
C SER A 97 -0.11 10.11 11.66
N TYR A 98 0.01 9.41 12.80
CA TYR A 98 -0.91 8.35 13.20
C TYR A 98 -2.37 8.83 13.37
N PHE A 99 -2.59 9.89 14.14
CA PHE A 99 -3.95 10.41 14.38
C PHE A 99 -4.55 11.06 13.13
N VAL A 100 -3.74 11.76 12.33
CA VAL A 100 -4.16 12.30 11.03
C VAL A 100 -4.59 11.14 10.12
N MET A 101 -3.83 10.07 10.06
CA MET A 101 -4.14 8.89 9.26
C MET A 101 -5.46 8.24 9.68
N GLN A 102 -5.70 8.08 10.99
CA GLN A 102 -6.99 7.61 11.50
C GLN A 102 -8.15 8.56 11.18
N GLY A 103 -7.99 9.86 11.45
CA GLY A 103 -9.03 10.86 11.22
C GLY A 103 -9.40 10.98 9.74
N VAL A 104 -8.42 10.99 8.83
CA VAL A 104 -8.67 11.02 7.40
C VAL A 104 -9.32 9.71 6.93
N THR A 105 -8.92 8.56 7.48
CA THR A 105 -9.57 7.26 7.16
C THR A 105 -11.04 7.26 7.57
N PHE A 106 -11.35 7.79 8.75
CA PHE A 106 -12.72 7.96 9.23
C PHE A 106 -13.53 8.89 8.31
N CYS A 107 -12.98 10.05 7.94
CA CYS A 107 -13.63 11.00 7.03
C CYS A 107 -13.88 10.41 5.64
N LEU A 108 -12.90 9.69 5.09
CA LEU A 108 -12.97 9.10 3.74
C LEU A 108 -13.61 7.72 3.71
N GLN A 109 -14.07 7.22 4.85
CA GLN A 109 -14.57 5.86 4.97
C GLN A 109 -15.77 5.55 4.07
N LYS A 110 -16.64 6.55 3.84
CA LYS A 110 -17.77 6.43 2.88
C LYS A 110 -17.26 6.15 1.47
N HIS A 111 -16.12 6.71 1.11
CA HIS A 111 -15.48 6.51 -0.19
C HIS A 111 -14.74 5.16 -0.22
N ILE A 112 -14.04 4.81 0.86
CA ILE A 112 -13.36 3.52 0.99
C ILE A 112 -14.33 2.34 0.87
N GLN A 113 -15.49 2.42 1.52
CA GLN A 113 -16.52 1.37 1.45
C GLN A 113 -17.05 1.16 0.02
N LYS A 114 -16.98 2.17 -0.86
CA LYS A 114 -17.42 2.06 -2.26
C LYS A 114 -16.47 1.25 -3.13
N PHE A 115 -15.26 0.92 -2.67
CA PHE A 115 -14.34 0.08 -3.45
C PHE A 115 -14.90 -1.32 -3.68
N VAL A 116 -15.34 -2.00 -2.62
CA VAL A 116 -15.81 -3.39 -2.73
C VAL A 116 -16.99 -3.53 -3.69
N PRO A 117 -18.04 -2.70 -3.64
CA PRO A 117 -19.12 -2.73 -4.63
C PRO A 117 -18.68 -2.36 -6.05
N LYS A 118 -17.73 -1.42 -6.22
CA LYS A 118 -17.20 -1.07 -7.55
C LYS A 118 -16.42 -2.22 -8.18
N ILE A 119 -15.64 -2.93 -7.37
CA ILE A 119 -14.89 -4.08 -7.81
C ILE A 119 -15.86 -5.24 -8.13
N ALA A 120 -16.83 -5.53 -7.26
CA ALA A 120 -17.86 -6.54 -7.51
C ALA A 120 -18.61 -6.30 -8.83
N LYS A 121 -19.05 -5.06 -9.09
CA LYS A 121 -19.70 -4.68 -10.36
C LYS A 121 -18.77 -4.79 -11.57
N THR A 122 -17.46 -4.68 -11.37
CA THR A 122 -16.49 -4.89 -12.45
C THR A 122 -16.31 -6.39 -12.69
N ASP A 123 -16.29 -7.20 -11.63
CA ASP A 123 -16.22 -8.65 -11.72
C ASP A 123 -17.45 -9.22 -12.44
N GLU A 124 -18.66 -8.70 -12.18
CA GLU A 124 -19.88 -9.07 -12.92
C GLU A 124 -19.76 -8.79 -14.44
N LEU A 125 -19.15 -7.65 -14.82
CA LEU A 125 -18.91 -7.34 -16.24
C LEU A 125 -17.84 -8.24 -16.86
N MET A 126 -16.82 -8.59 -16.09
CA MET A 126 -15.76 -9.52 -16.50
C MET A 126 -16.32 -10.93 -16.69
N GLU A 127 -17.20 -11.38 -15.81
CA GLU A 127 -17.90 -12.67 -15.93
C GLU A 127 -18.84 -12.69 -17.15
N ALA A 128 -19.49 -11.57 -17.47
CA ALA A 128 -20.31 -11.42 -18.68
C ALA A 128 -19.53 -11.48 -20.01
N ILE A 129 -18.20 -11.58 -19.96
CA ILE A 129 -17.31 -11.88 -21.11
C ILE A 129 -16.43 -13.11 -20.86
N ASN A 130 -16.83 -14.00 -19.94
CA ASN A 130 -16.14 -15.25 -19.59
C ASN A 130 -14.76 -15.07 -18.95
N ILE A 131 -14.51 -13.95 -18.26
CA ILE A 131 -13.32 -13.78 -17.43
C ILE A 131 -13.69 -14.11 -15.98
N HIS A 132 -13.45 -15.36 -15.58
CA HIS A 132 -13.69 -15.80 -14.21
C HIS A 132 -12.54 -15.38 -13.27
N GLN A 133 -12.91 -14.80 -12.13
CA GLN A 133 -11.96 -14.45 -11.06
C GLN A 133 -11.78 -15.63 -10.10
N ASN A 134 -10.53 -15.93 -9.73
CA ASN A 134 -10.25 -16.98 -8.75
C ASN A 134 -10.30 -16.40 -7.32
N TYR A 135 -11.51 -16.31 -6.75
CA TYR A 135 -11.70 -15.79 -5.41
C TYR A 135 -11.03 -16.65 -4.32
N GLN A 136 -10.90 -17.96 -4.51
CA GLN A 136 -10.23 -18.83 -3.54
C GLN A 136 -8.74 -18.49 -3.40
N PHE A 137 -8.05 -18.28 -4.53
CA PHE A 137 -6.66 -17.86 -4.51
C PHE A 137 -6.50 -16.50 -3.83
N HIS A 138 -7.41 -15.55 -4.10
CA HIS A 138 -7.36 -14.22 -3.47
C HIS A 138 -7.59 -14.30 -1.96
N PHE A 139 -8.55 -15.11 -1.50
CA PHE A 139 -8.79 -15.33 -0.08
C PHE A 139 -7.58 -15.93 0.61
N LYS A 140 -6.99 -17.00 0.05
CA LYS A 140 -5.77 -17.63 0.60
C LYS A 140 -4.64 -16.60 0.71
N PHE A 141 -4.44 -15.78 -0.32
CA PHE A 141 -3.44 -14.71 -0.30
C PHE A 141 -3.69 -13.70 0.83
N ILE A 142 -4.92 -13.18 0.97
CA ILE A 142 -5.27 -12.21 2.02
C ILE A 142 -5.14 -12.85 3.41
N PHE A 143 -5.53 -14.11 3.56
CA PHE A 143 -5.43 -14.83 4.82
C PHE A 143 -3.96 -15.00 5.25
N PHE A 144 -3.09 -15.47 4.35
CA PHE A 144 -1.65 -15.55 4.63
C PHE A 144 -1.03 -14.17 4.87
N TYR A 145 -1.49 -13.15 4.16
CA TYR A 145 -1.02 -11.77 4.36
C TYR A 145 -1.37 -11.24 5.76
N VAL A 146 -2.59 -11.49 6.25
CA VAL A 146 -3.01 -11.12 7.62
C VAL A 146 -2.17 -11.87 8.66
N ILE A 147 -1.93 -13.17 8.47
CA ILE A 147 -1.05 -13.95 9.36
C ILE A 147 0.37 -13.36 9.35
N ALA A 148 0.90 -13.03 8.18
CA ALA A 148 2.24 -12.46 8.05
C ALA A 148 2.36 -11.11 8.79
N ILE A 149 1.36 -10.23 8.71
CA ILE A 149 1.34 -8.96 9.46
C ILE A 149 1.41 -9.22 10.97
N ILE A 150 0.59 -10.15 11.48
CA ILE A 150 0.55 -10.46 12.91
C ILE A 150 1.88 -11.07 13.36
N LEU A 151 2.40 -12.07 12.64
CA LEU A 151 3.67 -12.70 12.97
C LEU A 151 4.84 -11.71 12.93
N GLN A 152 4.87 -10.84 11.93
CA GLN A 152 5.90 -9.83 11.78
C GLN A 152 5.84 -8.80 12.93
N ALA A 153 4.65 -8.34 13.30
CA ALA A 153 4.49 -7.45 14.44
C ALA A 153 4.93 -8.09 15.75
N LEU A 154 4.57 -9.37 15.98
CA LEU A 154 5.03 -10.13 17.13
C LEU A 154 6.55 -10.29 17.14
N ALA A 155 7.16 -10.58 16.00
CA ALA A 155 8.62 -10.74 15.89
C ALA A 155 9.36 -9.44 16.20
N VAL A 156 8.95 -8.32 15.61
CA VAL A 156 9.56 -6.99 15.85
C VAL A 156 9.39 -6.56 17.32
N SER A 157 8.26 -6.89 17.92
CA SER A 157 7.95 -6.55 19.31
C SER A 157 8.70 -7.42 20.31
N MET A 158 8.79 -8.73 20.04
CA MET A 158 9.60 -9.65 20.83
C MET A 158 11.09 -9.26 20.77
N ALA A 159 11.60 -8.94 19.58
CA ALA A 159 12.96 -8.44 19.43
C ALA A 159 13.17 -7.18 20.27
N SER A 160 12.28 -6.19 20.16
CA SER A 160 12.35 -4.94 20.94
C SER A 160 12.30 -5.19 22.46
N PHE A 161 11.48 -6.15 22.91
CA PHE A 161 11.38 -6.53 24.33
C PHE A 161 12.66 -7.21 24.86
N LEU A 162 13.21 -8.17 24.11
CA LEU A 162 14.46 -8.85 24.49
C LEU A 162 15.63 -7.86 24.60
N LEU A 163 15.69 -6.93 23.64
CA LEU A 163 16.64 -5.83 23.60
C LEU A 163 16.55 -4.92 24.84
N GLN A 164 15.34 -4.50 25.21
CA GLN A 164 15.12 -3.62 26.35
C GLN A 164 15.52 -4.29 27.68
N ASN A 165 15.14 -5.56 27.87
CA ASN A 165 15.53 -6.33 29.06
C ASN A 165 17.04 -6.53 29.16
N TYR A 166 17.72 -6.75 28.03
CA TYR A 166 19.18 -6.90 28.01
C TYR A 166 19.90 -5.65 28.51
N HIS A 167 19.37 -4.45 28.23
CA HIS A 167 19.92 -3.18 28.70
C HIS A 167 19.36 -2.70 30.04
N GLY A 168 18.58 -3.52 30.75
CA GLY A 168 17.97 -3.16 32.04
C GLY A 168 16.90 -2.07 31.95
N ILE A 169 16.35 -1.82 30.76
CA ILE A 169 15.25 -0.88 30.56
C ILE A 169 13.93 -1.66 30.70
N TYR A 170 13.26 -1.49 31.84
CA TYR A 170 12.01 -2.17 32.12
C TYR A 170 10.82 -1.27 31.78
N PHE A 171 10.16 -1.56 30.66
CA PHE A 171 8.85 -0.99 30.38
C PHE A 171 7.75 -1.87 30.97
N ASN A 172 6.70 -1.24 31.49
CA ASN A 172 5.48 -1.97 31.87
C ASN A 172 4.92 -2.72 30.65
N ILE A 173 4.28 -3.86 30.92
CA ILE A 173 3.63 -4.70 29.89
C ILE A 173 2.64 -3.87 29.05
N GLU A 174 1.92 -2.93 29.67
CA GLU A 174 1.00 -2.00 29.00
C GLU A 174 1.69 -1.16 27.92
N THR A 175 2.91 -0.68 28.21
CA THR A 175 3.67 0.17 27.30
C THR A 175 4.22 -0.62 26.11
N ILE A 176 4.63 -1.87 26.34
CA ILE A 176 5.09 -2.81 25.29
C ILE A 176 3.93 -3.19 24.37
N ILE A 177 2.75 -3.48 24.95
CA ILE A 177 1.53 -3.76 24.18
C ILE A 177 1.15 -2.55 23.33
N CYS A 178 1.24 -1.33 23.89
CA CYS A 178 0.94 -0.11 23.17
C CYS A 178 1.90 0.14 22.00
N SER A 179 3.22 0.01 22.20
CA SER A 179 4.19 0.18 21.10
C SER A 179 3.97 -0.85 20.00
N THR A 180 3.62 -2.09 20.37
CA THR A 180 3.34 -3.19 19.44
C THR A 180 2.08 -2.95 18.61
N LEU A 181 0.97 -2.56 19.26
CA LEU A 181 -0.32 -2.36 18.60
C LEU A 181 -0.37 -1.09 17.75
N VAL A 182 0.08 0.04 18.31
CA VAL A 182 -0.02 1.36 17.67
C VAL A 182 1.05 1.55 16.60
N ALA A 183 2.32 1.22 16.87
CA ALA A 183 3.41 1.52 15.94
C ALA A 183 3.54 0.51 14.80
N SER A 184 3.34 -0.79 15.05
CA SER A 184 3.50 -1.84 14.04
C SER A 184 2.18 -2.23 13.38
N ILE A 185 1.25 -2.82 14.15
CA ILE A 185 0.05 -3.46 13.58
C ILE A 185 -0.88 -2.42 12.94
N SER A 186 -1.06 -1.28 13.59
CA SER A 186 -1.96 -0.24 13.09
C SER A 186 -1.43 0.44 11.82
N ASN A 187 -0.14 0.83 11.81
CA ASN A 187 0.48 1.45 10.64
C ASN A 187 0.50 0.48 9.43
N THR A 188 0.85 -0.79 9.65
CA THR A 188 0.85 -1.77 8.56
C THR A 188 -0.53 -2.09 8.06
N THR A 189 -1.50 -2.25 8.95
CA THR A 189 -2.89 -2.46 8.54
C THR A 189 -3.40 -1.27 7.73
N PHE A 190 -3.02 -0.04 8.06
CA PHE A 190 -3.36 1.12 7.25
C PHE A 190 -2.77 1.03 5.84
N VAL A 191 -1.45 0.87 5.70
CA VAL A 191 -0.78 0.77 4.39
C VAL A 191 -1.35 -0.39 3.57
N SER A 192 -1.73 -1.47 4.25
CA SER A 192 -2.38 -2.64 3.66
C SER A 192 -3.70 -2.33 2.97
N HIS A 193 -4.48 -1.34 3.41
CA HIS A 193 -5.75 -0.98 2.75
C HIS A 193 -5.51 -0.54 1.30
N MET A 194 -4.52 0.33 1.09
CA MET A 194 -4.15 0.74 -0.26
C MET A 194 -3.50 -0.41 -1.01
N LEU A 195 -2.55 -1.13 -0.40
CA LEU A 195 -1.82 -2.22 -1.03
C LEU A 195 -2.75 -3.32 -1.55
N LEU A 196 -3.69 -3.80 -0.73
CA LEU A 196 -4.66 -4.83 -1.12
C LEU A 196 -5.60 -4.35 -2.22
N THR A 197 -5.98 -3.06 -2.21
CA THR A 197 -6.78 -2.46 -3.28
C THR A 197 -5.99 -2.42 -4.59
N THR A 198 -4.72 -2.01 -4.56
CA THR A 198 -3.80 -2.02 -5.71
C THR A 198 -3.60 -3.43 -6.25
N ILE A 199 -3.39 -4.43 -5.39
CA ILE A 199 -3.27 -5.84 -5.79
C ILE A 199 -4.56 -6.33 -6.46
N ALA A 200 -5.72 -6.00 -5.90
CA ALA A 200 -7.01 -6.36 -6.48
C ALA A 200 -7.20 -5.77 -7.88
N ILE A 201 -6.80 -4.51 -8.10
CA ILE A 201 -6.84 -3.86 -9.42
C ILE A 201 -5.84 -4.53 -10.38
N TYR A 202 -4.61 -4.78 -9.93
CA TYR A 202 -3.56 -5.43 -10.73
C TYR A 202 -3.99 -6.78 -11.28
N ILE A 203 -4.55 -7.66 -10.44
CA ILE A 203 -4.98 -9.00 -10.87
C ILE A 203 -6.04 -8.92 -11.97
N ARG A 204 -6.95 -7.95 -11.89
CA ARG A 204 -8.01 -7.75 -12.90
C ARG A 204 -7.47 -7.19 -14.21
N PHE A 205 -6.54 -6.24 -14.17
CA PHE A 205 -5.85 -5.80 -15.38
C PHE A 205 -5.09 -6.95 -16.05
N LYS A 206 -4.42 -7.79 -15.26
CA LYS A 206 -3.72 -8.98 -15.77
C LYS A 206 -4.69 -9.97 -16.42
N ALA A 207 -5.84 -10.22 -15.80
CA ALA A 207 -6.89 -11.07 -16.36
C ALA A 207 -7.47 -10.49 -17.66
N LEU A 208 -7.73 -9.18 -17.69
CA LEU A 208 -8.19 -8.47 -18.89
C LEU A 208 -7.16 -8.59 -20.03
N ASN A 209 -5.88 -8.38 -19.75
CA ASN A 209 -4.82 -8.49 -20.75
C ASN A 209 -4.65 -9.91 -21.30
N ARG A 210 -4.82 -10.93 -20.44
CA ARG A 210 -4.83 -12.34 -20.89
C ARG A 210 -6.00 -12.60 -21.84
N PHE A 211 -7.18 -12.10 -21.49
CA PHE A 211 -8.37 -12.22 -22.34
C PHE A 211 -8.18 -11.51 -23.68
N VAL A 212 -7.79 -10.23 -23.68
CA VAL A 212 -7.55 -9.44 -24.90
C VAL A 212 -6.54 -10.15 -25.82
N LYS A 213 -5.45 -10.68 -25.27
CA LYS A 213 -4.45 -11.42 -26.04
C LYS A 213 -5.06 -12.68 -26.68
N HIS A 214 -5.81 -13.47 -25.92
CA HIS A 214 -6.40 -14.71 -26.42
C HIS A 214 -7.47 -14.45 -27.48
N THR A 215 -8.37 -13.49 -27.21
CA THR A 215 -9.53 -13.20 -28.06
C THR A 215 -9.15 -12.47 -29.35
N PHE A 216 -8.31 -11.44 -29.29
CA PHE A 216 -8.06 -10.57 -30.45
C PHE A 216 -6.76 -10.88 -31.21
N ILE A 217 -5.79 -11.55 -30.59
CA ILE A 217 -4.50 -11.84 -31.25
C ILE A 217 -4.43 -13.31 -31.66
N SER A 218 -4.77 -14.24 -30.76
CA SER A 218 -4.68 -15.68 -31.07
C SER A 218 -5.74 -16.15 -32.07
N HIS A 219 -7.00 -15.70 -31.96
CA HIS A 219 -8.05 -16.10 -32.90
C HIS A 219 -7.86 -15.52 -34.31
N VAL A 220 -7.31 -14.31 -34.44
CA VAL A 220 -7.09 -13.69 -35.77
C VAL A 220 -5.99 -14.40 -36.55
N LYS A 221 -4.96 -14.94 -35.87
CA LYS A 221 -3.94 -15.80 -36.51
C LYS A 221 -4.55 -17.06 -37.12
N ILE A 222 -5.48 -17.70 -36.42
CA ILE A 222 -6.14 -18.94 -36.88
C ILE A 222 -7.11 -18.64 -38.03
N ARG A 223 -7.81 -17.49 -37.98
CA ARG A 223 -8.74 -17.07 -39.04
C ARG A 223 -8.03 -16.68 -40.34
N GLY A 224 -6.78 -16.22 -40.26
CA GLY A 224 -5.95 -15.95 -41.44
C GLY A 224 -5.56 -17.19 -42.25
N GLU A 225 -5.67 -18.39 -41.67
CA GLU A 225 -5.32 -19.66 -42.31
C GLU A 225 -6.52 -20.37 -42.96
N ILE A 226 -7.75 -20.01 -42.55
CA ILE A 226 -8.99 -20.65 -43.04
C ILE A 226 -9.69 -19.66 -43.98
N GLY A 227 -9.56 -19.93 -45.27
CA GLY A 227 -9.97 -19.06 -46.36
C GLY A 227 -11.45 -18.62 -46.34
N ASN A 228 -11.67 -17.53 -47.09
CA ASN A 228 -12.92 -16.80 -47.29
C ASN A 228 -14.11 -17.68 -47.69
N ASP A 229 -15.01 -18.00 -46.75
CA ASP A 229 -16.39 -18.30 -47.11
C ASP A 229 -17.34 -18.14 -45.91
N PHE A 230 -17.82 -16.92 -45.61
CA PHE A 230 -18.97 -16.74 -44.69
C PHE A 230 -19.63 -15.33 -44.64
N ALA A 231 -20.09 -14.76 -45.74
CA ALA A 231 -20.62 -13.38 -45.77
C ALA A 231 -21.80 -13.07 -44.81
N SER A 232 -22.62 -14.07 -44.41
CA SER A 232 -23.81 -13.85 -43.54
C SER A 232 -23.55 -14.02 -42.04
N ASN A 233 -22.77 -15.02 -41.58
CA ASN A 233 -22.30 -15.09 -40.18
C ASN A 233 -21.25 -14.02 -39.85
N ILE A 234 -20.58 -13.44 -40.85
CA ILE A 234 -19.65 -12.32 -40.64
C ILE A 234 -20.37 -11.10 -40.06
N ILE A 235 -21.58 -10.76 -40.50
CA ILE A 235 -22.27 -9.54 -40.03
C ILE A 235 -22.68 -9.65 -38.55
N ASN A 236 -23.22 -10.80 -38.14
CA ASN A 236 -23.56 -11.05 -36.73
C ASN A 236 -22.30 -11.14 -35.86
N GLY A 237 -21.24 -11.81 -36.34
CA GLY A 237 -19.96 -11.87 -35.65
C GLY A 237 -19.30 -10.49 -35.46
N VAL A 238 -19.39 -9.61 -36.46
CA VAL A 238 -18.85 -8.25 -36.39
C VAL A 238 -19.57 -7.39 -35.34
N HIS A 239 -20.90 -7.49 -35.26
CA HIS A 239 -21.66 -6.79 -34.21
C HIS A 239 -21.33 -7.31 -32.81
N GLU A 240 -21.12 -8.62 -32.66
CA GLU A 240 -20.69 -9.23 -31.40
C GLU A 240 -19.27 -8.83 -31.00
N GLU A 241 -18.32 -8.81 -31.93
CA GLU A 241 -16.95 -8.36 -31.70
C GLU A 241 -16.89 -6.88 -31.30
N ILE A 242 -17.64 -6.01 -31.98
CA ILE A 242 -17.78 -4.59 -31.58
C ILE A 242 -18.35 -4.48 -30.17
N ARG A 243 -19.39 -5.26 -29.85
CA ARG A 243 -19.98 -5.27 -28.50
C ARG A 243 -18.96 -5.74 -27.45
N LEU A 244 -18.12 -6.72 -27.80
CA LEU A 244 -17.07 -7.24 -26.94
C LEU A 244 -15.96 -6.21 -26.71
N ILE A 245 -15.51 -5.49 -27.75
CA ILE A 245 -14.56 -4.38 -27.63
C ILE A 245 -15.10 -3.30 -26.69
N ARG A 246 -16.37 -2.92 -26.85
CA ARG A 246 -17.02 -1.94 -25.97
C ARG A 246 -17.11 -2.41 -24.52
N LYS A 247 -17.40 -3.70 -24.29
CA LYS A 247 -17.37 -4.29 -22.94
C LYS A 247 -15.97 -4.25 -22.33
N VAL A 248 -14.94 -4.62 -23.10
CA VAL A 248 -13.52 -4.57 -22.67
C VAL A 248 -13.10 -3.13 -22.34
N SER A 249 -13.44 -2.17 -23.20
CA SER A 249 -13.22 -0.73 -22.98
C SER A 249 -13.89 -0.25 -21.69
N THR A 250 -15.15 -0.66 -21.45
CA THR A 250 -15.89 -0.32 -20.23
C THR A 250 -15.23 -0.90 -18.97
N ILE A 251 -14.75 -2.14 -19.03
CA ILE A 251 -14.02 -2.77 -17.92
C ILE A 251 -12.73 -2.01 -17.63
N TYR A 252 -11.97 -1.65 -18.68
CA TYR A 252 -10.76 -0.85 -18.53
C TYR A 252 -11.04 0.51 -17.87
N ASP A 253 -12.03 1.26 -18.36
CA ASP A 253 -12.39 2.57 -17.78
C ASP A 253 -12.84 2.44 -16.32
N ARG A 254 -13.59 1.39 -15.98
CA ARG A 254 -13.96 1.11 -14.58
C ARG A 254 -12.74 0.81 -13.71
N LEU A 255 -11.81 -0.02 -14.16
CA LEU A 255 -10.59 -0.33 -13.42
C LEU A 255 -9.73 0.93 -13.22
N SER A 256 -9.55 1.73 -14.28
CA SER A 256 -8.85 3.02 -14.20
C SER A 256 -9.55 4.01 -13.26
N GLY A 257 -10.89 4.06 -13.30
CA GLY A 257 -11.71 4.84 -12.37
C GLY A 257 -11.62 4.38 -10.92
N ILE A 258 -11.44 3.08 -10.65
CA ILE A 258 -11.17 2.56 -9.31
C ILE A 258 -9.78 3.03 -8.84
N THR A 259 -8.76 2.97 -9.71
CA THR A 259 -7.41 3.50 -9.41
C THR A 259 -7.45 4.99 -9.05
N SER A 260 -8.15 5.80 -9.84
CA SER A 260 -8.31 7.23 -9.55
C SER A 260 -9.03 7.48 -8.21
N HIS A 261 -10.08 6.71 -7.91
CA HIS A 261 -10.79 6.80 -6.64
C HIS A 261 -9.90 6.37 -5.44
N MET A 262 -9.03 5.38 -5.65
CA MET A 262 -8.04 4.93 -4.66
C MET A 262 -7.05 6.05 -4.33
N ASN A 263 -6.54 6.75 -5.34
CA ASN A 263 -5.64 7.88 -5.13
C ASN A 263 -6.29 8.95 -4.25
N VAL A 264 -7.55 9.32 -4.51
CA VAL A 264 -8.27 10.31 -3.69
C VAL A 264 -8.42 9.85 -2.22
N CYS A 265 -8.53 8.54 -1.97
CA CYS A 265 -8.78 8.02 -0.63
C CYS A 265 -7.53 7.84 0.22
N PHE A 266 -6.39 7.47 -0.38
CA PHE A 266 -5.23 6.99 0.37
C PHE A 266 -3.92 7.74 0.07
N SER A 267 -3.86 8.48 -1.03
CA SER A 267 -2.56 8.95 -1.53
C SER A 267 -1.92 10.03 -0.66
N PHE A 268 -2.71 10.91 -0.05
CA PHE A 268 -2.21 11.92 0.88
C PHE A 268 -1.58 11.28 2.13
N GLN A 269 -2.25 10.26 2.68
CA GLN A 269 -1.78 9.58 3.88
C GLN A 269 -0.52 8.75 3.60
N ILE A 270 -0.46 8.05 2.46
CA ILE A 270 0.75 7.33 2.05
C ILE A 270 1.91 8.31 1.82
N MET A 271 1.66 9.49 1.24
CA MET A 271 2.66 10.53 1.09
C MET A 271 3.19 11.01 2.45
N MET A 272 2.31 11.27 3.42
CA MET A 272 2.74 11.64 4.78
C MET A 272 3.59 10.52 5.43
N ASN A 273 3.18 9.25 5.27
CA ASN A 273 3.94 8.11 5.79
C ASN A 273 5.32 7.98 5.12
N MET A 274 5.41 8.25 3.80
CA MET A 274 6.69 8.30 3.07
C MET A 274 7.63 9.36 3.63
N ILE A 275 7.13 10.56 3.91
CA ILE A 275 7.92 11.66 4.48
C ILE A 275 8.39 11.30 5.89
N SER A 276 7.51 10.77 6.74
CA SER A 276 7.89 10.31 8.08
C SER A 276 8.98 9.24 8.03
N TRP A 277 8.85 8.25 7.14
CA TRP A 277 9.87 7.21 6.96
C TRP A 277 11.20 7.77 6.44
N PHE A 278 11.16 8.71 5.50
CA PHE A 278 12.35 9.36 4.96
C PHE A 278 13.16 10.04 6.06
N ILE A 279 12.50 10.85 6.91
CA ILE A 279 13.14 11.51 8.05
C ILE A 279 13.66 10.48 9.06
N TYR A 280 12.86 9.47 9.38
CA TYR A 280 13.24 8.40 10.30
C TYR A 280 14.47 7.63 9.80
N THR A 281 14.58 7.37 8.50
CA THR A 281 15.70 6.64 7.90
C THR A 281 17.00 7.44 8.00
N ILE A 282 16.97 8.73 7.68
CA ILE A 282 18.15 9.62 7.80
C ILE A 282 18.61 9.66 9.24
N TYR A 283 17.70 9.97 10.16
CA TYR A 283 18.01 10.07 11.58
C TYR A 283 18.49 8.74 12.16
N GLY A 284 17.78 7.66 11.89
CA GLY A 284 18.11 6.35 12.44
C GLY A 284 19.44 5.82 11.94
N THR A 285 19.76 6.06 10.66
CA THR A 285 21.07 5.69 10.10
C THR A 285 22.20 6.54 10.64
N PHE A 286 21.97 7.84 10.85
CA PHE A 286 22.95 8.72 11.48
C PHE A 286 23.28 8.28 12.93
N ASN A 287 22.26 7.90 13.71
CA ASN A 287 22.49 7.37 15.06
C ASN A 287 23.25 6.04 15.05
N PHE A 288 22.94 5.16 14.10
CA PHE A 288 23.67 3.91 13.93
C PHE A 288 25.15 4.14 13.58
N TYR A 289 25.43 5.08 12.67
CA TYR A 289 26.80 5.51 12.34
C TYR A 289 27.58 5.95 13.59
N ARG A 290 26.98 6.83 14.41
CA ARG A 290 27.62 7.34 15.64
C ARG A 290 27.87 6.24 16.65
N LEU A 291 26.92 5.32 16.79
CA LEU A 291 27.01 4.21 17.72
C LEU A 291 28.21 3.29 17.40
N ILE A 292 28.44 3.00 16.12
CA ILE A 292 29.55 2.15 15.68
C ILE A 292 30.90 2.86 15.81
N LEU A 293 30.99 4.13 15.40
CA LEU A 293 32.29 4.81 15.29
C LEU A 293 32.76 5.52 16.57
N ILE A 294 31.84 5.96 17.42
CA ILE A 294 32.16 6.64 18.69
C ILE A 294 32.31 5.61 19.84
N ASN A 295 32.21 4.31 19.53
CA ASN A 295 32.60 3.20 20.41
C ASN A 295 31.85 3.18 21.76
N PHE A 296 30.53 3.41 21.74
CA PHE A 296 29.66 3.21 22.89
C PHE A 296 29.48 1.70 23.16
N LYS A 297 30.51 1.09 23.75
CA LYS A 297 30.49 -0.33 24.15
C LYS A 297 29.24 -0.60 24.96
N GLY A 298 28.41 -1.52 24.48
CA GLY A 298 27.19 -1.96 25.16
C GLY A 298 25.87 -1.36 24.67
N TYR A 299 25.84 -0.56 23.59
CA TYR A 299 24.58 -0.08 22.99
C TYR A 299 24.34 -0.56 21.55
N GLU A 300 25.26 -1.36 20.98
CA GLU A 300 25.23 -1.86 19.59
C GLU A 300 23.89 -2.53 19.20
N LEU A 301 23.32 -3.31 20.12
CA LEU A 301 22.06 -4.02 19.91
C LEU A 301 20.93 -3.03 19.58
N LEU A 302 20.84 -1.91 20.30
CA LEU A 302 19.84 -0.86 20.06
C LEU A 302 19.97 -0.25 18.65
N GLY A 303 21.20 -0.13 18.15
CA GLY A 303 21.46 0.28 16.77
C GLY A 303 20.92 -0.72 15.74
N TYR A 304 21.17 -2.02 15.95
CA TYR A 304 20.61 -3.07 15.09
C TYR A 304 19.08 -3.12 15.13
N ALA A 305 18.48 -2.89 16.31
CA ALA A 305 17.03 -2.78 16.44
C ALA A 305 16.48 -1.64 15.59
N ASN A 306 17.11 -0.47 15.64
CA ASN A 306 16.72 0.69 14.83
C ASN A 306 16.83 0.38 13.32
N MET A 307 17.89 -0.29 12.89
CA MET A 307 18.06 -0.72 11.50
C MET A 307 16.97 -1.70 11.05
N MET A 308 16.57 -2.63 11.91
CA MET A 308 15.45 -3.53 11.65
C MET A 308 14.14 -2.75 11.40
N TRP A 309 13.86 -1.70 12.18
CA TRP A 309 12.71 -0.82 11.97
C TRP A 309 12.77 -0.04 10.65
N ILE A 310 13.95 0.44 10.25
CA ILE A 310 14.14 1.09 8.94
C ILE A 310 13.82 0.12 7.81
N VAL A 311 14.36 -1.10 7.86
CA VAL A 311 14.10 -2.15 6.86
C VAL A 311 12.62 -2.53 6.82
N TYR A 312 11.97 -2.63 7.98
CA TYR A 312 10.54 -2.89 8.11
C TYR A 312 9.70 -1.84 7.38
N HIS A 313 9.93 -0.55 7.60
CA HIS A 313 9.15 0.47 6.89
C HIS A 313 9.51 0.53 5.38
N ALA A 314 10.77 0.27 5.04
CA ALA A 314 11.23 0.24 3.65
C ALA A 314 10.53 -0.86 2.83
N MET A 315 10.28 -2.05 3.40
CA MET A 315 9.60 -3.14 2.67
C MET A 315 8.14 -2.83 2.32
N TYR A 316 7.40 -2.14 3.19
CA TYR A 316 6.01 -1.77 2.89
C TYR A 316 5.94 -0.68 1.83
N LEU A 317 6.84 0.29 1.91
CA LEU A 317 6.92 1.36 0.93
C LEU A 317 7.32 0.82 -0.45
N SER A 318 8.32 -0.07 -0.50
CA SER A 318 8.71 -0.72 -1.75
C SER A 318 7.57 -1.57 -2.31
N ALA A 319 6.77 -2.25 -1.48
CA ALA A 319 5.57 -2.96 -1.92
C ALA A 319 4.58 -2.01 -2.63
N VAL A 320 4.30 -0.84 -2.05
CA VAL A 320 3.44 0.17 -2.68
C VAL A 320 3.97 0.60 -4.05
N VAL A 321 5.27 0.87 -4.16
CA VAL A 321 5.92 1.26 -5.43
C VAL A 321 5.87 0.13 -6.46
N ILE A 322 6.15 -1.12 -6.04
CA ILE A 322 6.14 -2.30 -6.90
C ILE A 322 4.76 -2.50 -7.51
N PHE A 323 3.70 -2.59 -6.69
CA PHE A 323 2.36 -2.85 -7.20
C PHE A 323 1.79 -1.67 -8.01
N SER A 324 2.13 -0.44 -7.63
CA SER A 324 1.78 0.75 -8.42
C SER A 324 2.41 0.71 -9.81
N SER A 325 3.70 0.33 -9.89
CA SER A 325 4.42 0.16 -11.15
C SER A 325 3.86 -1.00 -11.98
N LEU A 326 3.43 -2.09 -11.35
CA LEU A 326 2.80 -3.23 -12.01
C LEU A 326 1.46 -2.86 -12.64
N ILE A 327 0.61 -2.06 -11.97
CA ILE A 327 -0.64 -1.56 -12.57
C ILE A 327 -0.32 -0.69 -13.80
N LYS A 328 0.62 0.25 -13.67
CA LYS A 328 1.03 1.12 -14.79
C LYS A 328 1.53 0.29 -15.98
N ALA A 329 2.33 -0.75 -15.70
CA ALA A 329 2.84 -1.66 -16.72
C ALA A 329 1.73 -2.48 -17.39
N GLU A 330 0.80 -3.05 -16.63
CA GLU A 330 -0.35 -3.79 -17.20
C GLU A 330 -1.28 -2.84 -17.99
N GLY A 331 -1.50 -1.60 -17.55
CA GLY A 331 -2.24 -0.60 -18.31
C GLY A 331 -1.59 -0.27 -19.65
N LYS A 332 -0.25 -0.10 -19.68
CA LYS A 332 0.51 0.08 -20.92
C LYS A 332 0.44 -1.16 -21.82
N LYS A 333 0.48 -2.35 -21.23
CA LYS A 333 0.36 -3.62 -21.95
C LYS A 333 -1.00 -3.77 -22.64
N THR A 334 -2.10 -3.29 -22.03
CA THR A 334 -3.41 -3.25 -22.70
C THR A 334 -3.33 -2.45 -24.00
N SER A 335 -2.67 -1.29 -23.98
CA SER A 335 -2.47 -0.45 -25.17
C SER A 335 -1.65 -1.15 -26.25
N ILE A 336 -0.54 -1.79 -25.87
CA ILE A 336 0.30 -2.56 -26.81
C ILE A 336 -0.51 -3.68 -27.46
N LEU A 337 -1.25 -4.47 -26.68
CA LEU A 337 -2.08 -5.56 -27.19
C LEU A 337 -3.18 -5.05 -28.12
N LEU A 338 -3.79 -3.90 -27.80
CA LEU A 338 -4.82 -3.29 -28.65
C LEU A 338 -4.24 -2.81 -29.99
N HIS A 339 -3.08 -2.16 -29.99
CA HIS A 339 -2.41 -1.75 -31.23
C HIS A 339 -2.00 -2.95 -32.10
N GLN A 340 -1.56 -4.05 -31.47
CA GLN A 340 -1.32 -5.30 -32.18
C GLN A 340 -2.61 -5.85 -32.80
N ALA A 341 -3.72 -5.85 -32.06
CA ALA A 341 -5.02 -6.28 -32.58
C ALA A 341 -5.50 -5.41 -33.75
N ILE A 342 -5.35 -4.09 -33.66
CA ILE A 342 -5.70 -3.14 -34.74
C ILE A 342 -4.96 -3.48 -36.04
N ASN A 343 -3.68 -3.83 -35.96
CA ASN A 343 -2.86 -4.14 -37.13
C ASN A 343 -3.20 -5.51 -37.76
N LEU A 344 -3.85 -6.40 -37.01
CA LEU A 344 -4.25 -7.72 -37.48
C LEU A 344 -5.69 -7.74 -38.02
N GLU A 345 -6.48 -6.70 -37.75
CA GLU A 345 -7.90 -6.65 -38.06
C GLU A 345 -8.16 -6.06 -39.46
N TRP A 346 -8.89 -6.80 -40.29
CA TRP A 346 -9.21 -6.41 -41.67
C TRP A 346 -10.49 -5.58 -41.75
N ASN A 347 -11.39 -5.71 -40.77
CA ASN A 347 -12.68 -5.06 -40.80
C ASN A 347 -12.60 -3.59 -40.33
N SER A 348 -12.89 -2.66 -41.24
CA SER A 348 -12.82 -1.22 -40.98
C SER A 348 -13.74 -0.74 -39.85
N LYS A 349 -14.90 -1.39 -39.61
CA LYS A 349 -15.80 -1.04 -38.50
C LYS A 349 -15.22 -1.44 -37.15
N ILE A 350 -14.60 -2.61 -37.06
CA ILE A 350 -13.95 -3.12 -35.84
C ILE A 350 -12.70 -2.28 -35.54
N VAL A 351 -11.88 -2.02 -36.56
CA VAL A 351 -10.71 -1.14 -36.44
C VAL A 351 -11.10 0.25 -35.92
N ARG A 352 -12.22 0.82 -36.40
CA ARG A 352 -12.71 2.11 -35.92
C ARG A 352 -13.01 2.07 -34.41
N GLU A 353 -13.71 1.05 -33.93
CA GLU A 353 -14.03 0.91 -32.50
C GLU A 353 -12.77 0.66 -31.66
N MET A 354 -11.83 -0.17 -32.14
CA MET A 354 -10.54 -0.35 -31.48
C MET A 354 -9.71 0.94 -31.42
N ARG A 355 -9.76 1.79 -32.44
CA ARG A 355 -9.10 3.12 -32.41
C ARG A 355 -9.72 4.05 -31.38
N ILE A 356 -11.04 4.05 -31.24
CA ILE A 356 -11.72 4.81 -30.17
C ILE A 356 -11.25 4.30 -28.80
N PHE A 357 -11.17 2.99 -28.62
CA PHE A 357 -10.64 2.41 -27.39
C PHE A 357 -9.15 2.81 -27.17
N SER A 358 -8.32 2.82 -28.21
CA SER A 358 -6.92 3.26 -28.13
C SER A 358 -6.80 4.72 -27.66
N GLN A 359 -7.66 5.62 -28.15
CA GLN A 359 -7.72 7.01 -27.67
C GLN A 359 -8.07 7.06 -26.18
N GLN A 360 -9.03 6.26 -25.72
CA GLN A 360 -9.37 6.17 -24.30
C GLN A 360 -8.17 5.70 -23.45
N LEU A 361 -7.43 4.68 -23.90
CA LEU A 361 -6.21 4.22 -23.21
C LEU A 361 -5.16 5.33 -23.09
N GLY A 362 -5.05 6.19 -24.10
CA GLY A 362 -4.18 7.37 -24.07
C GLY A 362 -4.57 8.37 -22.98
N HIS A 363 -5.88 8.61 -22.79
CA HIS A 363 -6.39 9.59 -21.82
C HIS A 363 -6.59 9.04 -20.40
N ARG A 364 -6.79 7.73 -20.23
CA ARG A 364 -7.20 7.09 -18.95
C ARG A 364 -6.16 6.13 -18.40
N GLN A 365 -4.91 6.53 -18.32
CA GLN A 365 -3.85 5.67 -17.78
C GLN A 365 -4.07 5.38 -16.28
N PRO A 366 -4.03 4.11 -15.83
CA PRO A 366 -4.20 3.74 -14.44
C PRO A 366 -2.91 4.04 -13.65
N ILE A 367 -2.70 5.31 -13.31
CA ILE A 367 -1.53 5.78 -12.57
C ILE A 367 -1.90 5.89 -11.09
N VAL A 368 -1.12 5.23 -10.23
CA VAL A 368 -1.20 5.44 -8.78
C VAL A 368 -0.31 6.63 -8.42
N THR A 369 -0.88 7.66 -7.80
CA THR A 369 -0.23 8.95 -7.57
C THR A 369 -0.82 9.65 -6.34
N CYS A 370 -0.04 10.53 -5.72
CA CYS A 370 -0.50 11.50 -4.72
C CYS A 370 -0.89 12.87 -5.27
N GLY A 371 -0.97 13.01 -6.59
CA GLY A 371 -1.27 14.27 -7.28
C GLY A 371 -0.03 15.11 -7.56
N LEU A 372 1.00 15.02 -6.71
CA LEU A 372 2.31 15.66 -6.93
C LEU A 372 3.23 14.82 -7.82
N PHE A 373 3.28 13.51 -7.57
CA PHE A 373 4.13 12.57 -8.30
C PHE A 373 3.52 11.16 -8.30
N PRO A 374 3.80 10.35 -9.34
CA PRO A 374 3.41 8.94 -9.35
C PRO A 374 4.23 8.13 -8.34
N PHE A 375 3.61 7.12 -7.73
CA PHE A 375 4.34 6.13 -6.91
C PHE A 375 5.03 5.11 -7.82
N ASP A 376 6.17 5.48 -8.39
CA ASP A 376 6.96 4.61 -9.26
C ASP A 376 8.44 4.54 -8.86
N TRP A 377 9.20 3.72 -9.60
CA TRP A 377 10.62 3.50 -9.33
C TRP A 377 11.44 4.80 -9.35
N SER A 378 11.04 5.81 -10.13
CA SER A 378 11.74 7.09 -10.15
C SER A 378 11.69 7.75 -8.77
N LEU A 379 10.50 7.83 -8.17
CA LEU A 379 10.33 8.35 -6.82
C LEU A 379 11.14 7.56 -5.79
N PHE A 380 11.15 6.24 -5.92
CA PHE A 380 11.88 5.37 -5.00
C PHE A 380 13.40 5.63 -5.05
N TYR A 381 13.99 5.66 -6.26
CA TYR A 381 15.41 5.94 -6.42
C TYR A 381 15.79 7.36 -6.00
N SER A 382 14.96 8.36 -6.33
CA SER A 382 15.17 9.74 -5.86
C SER A 382 15.15 9.84 -4.34
N SER A 383 14.23 9.13 -3.67
CA SER A 383 14.15 9.11 -2.20
C SER A 383 15.41 8.50 -1.58
N ILE A 384 15.92 7.38 -2.12
CA ILE A 384 17.17 6.78 -1.65
C ILE A 384 18.35 7.74 -1.85
N GLY A 385 18.44 8.37 -3.02
CA GLY A 385 19.50 9.35 -3.31
C GLY A 385 19.50 10.51 -2.32
N LEU A 386 18.33 11.10 -2.06
CA LEU A 386 18.17 12.16 -1.07
C LEU A 386 18.54 11.70 0.35
N CYS A 387 18.12 10.49 0.77
CA CYS A 387 18.51 9.93 2.07
C CYS A 387 20.03 9.87 2.21
N VAL A 388 20.73 9.35 1.20
CA VAL A 388 22.19 9.23 1.19
C VAL A 388 22.85 10.60 1.24
N THR A 389 22.41 11.55 0.41
CA THR A 389 22.97 12.91 0.38
C THR A 389 22.84 13.61 1.73
N TYR A 390 21.64 13.62 2.32
CA TYR A 390 21.44 14.26 3.63
C TYR A 390 22.18 13.55 4.75
N LEU A 391 22.25 12.21 4.72
CA LEU A 391 23.03 11.43 5.66
C LEU A 391 24.53 11.78 5.58
N THR A 392 25.09 11.86 4.38
CA THR A 392 26.49 12.26 4.18
C THR A 392 26.76 13.65 4.72
N ILE A 393 25.88 14.62 4.45
CA ILE A 393 26.00 15.99 4.98
C ILE A 393 25.98 15.97 6.52
N MET A 394 25.04 15.23 7.14
CA MET A 394 24.98 15.11 8.60
C MET A 394 26.26 14.51 9.19
N ILE A 395 26.79 13.45 8.57
CA ILE A 395 28.04 12.81 8.98
C ILE A 395 29.22 13.79 8.88
N GLN A 396 29.32 14.51 7.76
CA GLN A 396 30.38 15.50 7.55
C GLN A 396 30.32 16.59 8.61
N LEU A 397 29.14 17.17 8.84
CA LEU A 397 28.95 18.18 9.89
C LEU A 397 29.35 17.65 11.26
N ASP A 398 28.87 16.46 11.66
CA ASP A 398 29.22 15.85 12.95
C ASP A 398 30.74 15.64 13.09
N SER A 399 31.40 15.15 12.03
CA SER A 399 32.85 14.95 12.02
C SER A 399 33.64 16.26 12.12
N SER A 400 33.18 17.34 11.47
CA SER A 400 33.82 18.65 11.54
C SER A 400 33.71 19.29 12.93
N TYR A 401 32.59 19.09 13.63
CA TYR A 401 32.40 19.61 14.99
C TYR A 401 33.10 18.75 16.06
N SER A 402 33.22 17.45 15.85
CA SER A 402 33.78 16.50 16.83
C SER A 402 35.31 16.51 16.90
N ASN A 403 36.01 17.08 15.93
CA ASN A 403 37.48 17.05 15.86
C ASN A 403 38.08 18.39 15.36
N PRO A 404 38.17 19.42 16.21
CA PRO A 404 38.80 20.71 15.83
C PRO A 404 40.28 20.57 15.46
N GLN A 405 40.97 19.51 15.92
CA GLN A 405 42.40 19.28 15.71
C GLN A 405 42.75 18.63 14.36
N LEU A 406 41.78 18.15 13.58
CA LEU A 406 42.02 17.66 12.20
C LEU A 406 41.87 18.77 11.15
N ASN A 407 41.39 19.96 11.56
CA ASN A 407 41.24 21.14 10.71
C ASN A 407 42.40 22.14 10.81
N VAL A 408 43.48 21.81 11.53
CA VAL A 408 44.75 22.51 11.34
C VAL A 408 45.33 22.06 10.00
N THR A 409 45.10 22.89 8.99
CA THR A 409 46.06 23.04 7.90
C THR A 409 47.44 23.17 8.54
N LEU A 410 48.29 22.18 8.32
CA LEU A 410 49.71 22.30 8.63
C LEU A 410 50.18 23.61 7.98
N PRO A 411 50.82 24.53 8.73
CA PRO A 411 51.44 25.67 8.10
C PRO A 411 52.51 25.12 7.15
N ALA A 412 52.42 25.51 5.88
CA ALA A 412 53.48 25.26 4.92
C ALA A 412 54.74 25.96 5.45
N THR A 413 55.70 25.17 5.94
CA THR A 413 57.10 25.56 6.08
C THR A 413 57.85 25.27 4.80
#